data_AF-A0A1H7K1J1-F1
#
_entry.id   AF-A0A1H7K1J1-F1
#
_cell.length_a   1.000
_cell.length_b   1.000
_cell.length_c   1.000
_cell.angle_alpha   90.00
_cell.angle_beta   90.00
_cell.angle_gamma   90.00
#
_symmetry.space_group_name_H-M   'P 1'
#
loop_
_entity.id
_entity.type
_entity.pdbx_description
1 polymer ?
#
loop_
_entity_poly.entity_id
_entity_poly.type
_entity_poly.pdbx_seq_one_letter_code
_entity_poly.pdbx_strand_id
1 'polypeptide(L)'
;MQPLGLWLNFAQLFYFPFLIFVLIKQPDYFLMTYVIITGAHFFPYAWFYNEKGFAVMAGVISMGGLLLGLSLDEENMYLLGVFMVCCLLVLGIWIYVSYLSKSRNSTAR
;
A
#
# COMPACT_ATOMS: atom_id res chain seq x y z
N MET A 1 -16.60 15.97 6.47
CA MET A 1 -15.64 14.95 5.97
C MET A 1 -15.27 15.34 4.55
N GLN A 2 -14.05 15.81 4.30
CA GLN A 2 -13.66 16.33 2.99
C GLN A 2 -13.70 15.21 1.92
N PRO A 3 -14.30 15.45 0.74
CA PRO A 3 -14.45 14.46 -0.33
C PRO A 3 -13.12 13.95 -0.91
N LEU A 4 -12.00 14.60 -0.58
CA LEU A 4 -10.69 14.31 -1.16
C LEU A 4 -10.19 12.89 -0.85
N GLY A 5 -10.37 12.40 0.39
CA GLY A 5 -9.97 11.03 0.75
C GLY A 5 -10.76 9.96 -0.03
N LEU A 6 -12.01 10.24 -0.38
CA LEU A 6 -12.82 9.39 -1.25
C LEU A 6 -12.33 9.44 -2.70
N TRP A 7 -12.00 10.64 -3.19
CA TRP A 7 -11.43 10.82 -4.53
C TRP A 7 -10.07 10.12 -4.68
N LEU A 8 -9.24 10.10 -3.64
CA LEU A 8 -7.99 9.34 -3.64
C LEU A 8 -8.28 7.85 -3.81
N ASN A 9 -9.18 7.26 -3.00
CA ASN A 9 -9.58 5.86 -3.18
C ASN A 9 -10.14 5.59 -4.59
N PHE A 10 -10.96 6.51 -5.12
CA PHE A 10 -11.49 6.41 -6.48
C PHE A 10 -10.38 6.46 -7.53
N ALA A 11 -9.32 7.24 -7.29
CA ALA A 11 -8.17 7.32 -8.18
C ALA A 11 -7.48 5.96 -8.37
N GLN A 12 -7.53 5.08 -7.36
CA GLN A 12 -7.00 3.73 -7.45
C GLN A 12 -7.68 2.89 -8.55
N LEU A 13 -8.97 3.14 -8.82
CA LEU A 13 -9.72 2.38 -9.82
C LEU A 13 -9.21 2.63 -11.25
N PHE A 14 -8.55 3.77 -11.51
CA PHE A 14 -7.94 4.03 -12.82
C PHE A 14 -6.76 3.09 -13.14
N TYR A 15 -6.22 2.36 -12.16
CA TYR A 15 -5.23 1.32 -12.42
C TYR A 15 -5.87 -0.04 -12.80
N PHE A 16 -7.19 -0.20 -12.67
CA PHE A 16 -7.86 -1.47 -12.96
C PHE A 16 -7.74 -1.90 -14.43
N PRO A 17 -7.79 -1.01 -15.44
CA PRO A 17 -7.51 -1.41 -16.81
C PRO A 17 -6.13 -2.08 -16.98
N PHE A 18 -5.11 -1.62 -16.25
CA PHE A 18 -3.79 -2.24 -16.24
C PHE A 18 -3.81 -3.61 -15.52
N LEU A 19 -4.51 -3.72 -14.39
CA LEU A 19 -4.70 -4.99 -13.70
C LEU A 19 -5.45 -6.02 -14.54
N ILE A 20 -6.51 -5.61 -15.23
CA ILE A 20 -7.28 -6.47 -16.14
C ILE A 20 -6.39 -6.92 -17.30
N PHE A 21 -5.58 -6.02 -17.86
CA PHE A 21 -4.61 -6.37 -18.89
C PHE A 21 -3.63 -7.44 -18.41
N VAL A 22 -3.02 -7.27 -17.23
CA VAL A 22 -2.11 -8.27 -16.65
C VAL A 22 -2.85 -9.58 -16.35
N LEU A 23 -4.06 -9.54 -15.79
CA LEU A 23 -4.86 -10.73 -15.53
C LEU A 23 -5.11 -11.56 -16.81
N ILE A 24 -5.34 -10.90 -17.95
CA ILE A 24 -5.62 -11.59 -19.21
C ILE A 24 -4.34 -12.08 -19.91
N LYS A 25 -3.26 -11.29 -19.84
CA LYS A 25 -2.05 -11.55 -20.65
C LYS A 25 -0.92 -12.23 -19.89
N GLN A 26 -0.84 -12.01 -18.59
CA GLN A 26 0.21 -12.48 -17.69
C GLN A 26 -0.37 -12.72 -16.28
N PRO A 27 -1.32 -13.67 -16.14
CA PRO A 27 -2.03 -13.89 -14.88
C PRO A 27 -1.11 -14.20 -13.70
N ASP A 28 0.04 -14.83 -13.94
CA ASP A 28 1.00 -15.22 -12.90
C ASP A 28 1.61 -14.00 -12.19
N TYR A 29 1.72 -12.87 -12.91
CA TYR A 29 2.21 -11.59 -12.37
C TYR A 29 1.10 -10.68 -11.84
N PHE A 30 -0.16 -11.14 -11.85
CA PHE A 30 -1.29 -10.35 -11.36
C PHE A 30 -1.09 -9.93 -9.91
N LEU A 31 -0.70 -10.86 -9.04
CA LEU A 31 -0.56 -10.59 -7.60
C LEU A 31 0.58 -9.61 -7.31
N MET A 32 1.71 -9.74 -8.02
CA MET A 32 2.81 -8.79 -7.96
C MET A 32 2.34 -7.39 -8.35
N THR A 33 1.67 -7.30 -9.50
CA THR A 33 1.15 -6.03 -10.02
C THR A 33 0.17 -5.38 -9.05
N TYR A 34 -0.74 -6.18 -8.48
CA TYR A 34 -1.72 -5.71 -7.52
C TYR A 34 -1.07 -5.15 -6.26
N VAL A 35 -0.11 -5.87 -5.67
CA VAL A 35 0.64 -5.40 -4.50
C VAL A 35 1.39 -4.10 -4.80
N ILE A 36 2.04 -3.99 -5.97
CA ILE A 36 2.79 -2.79 -6.35
C ILE A 36 1.88 -1.56 -6.42
N ILE A 37 0.73 -1.68 -7.10
CA ILE A 37 -0.23 -0.59 -7.28
C ILE A 37 -0.85 -0.18 -5.94
N THR A 38 -1.27 -1.16 -5.13
CA THR A 38 -1.82 -0.88 -3.79
C THR A 38 -0.78 -0.19 -2.90
N GLY A 39 0.48 -0.66 -2.92
CA GLY A 39 1.57 0.00 -2.21
C GLY A 39 1.76 1.45 -2.65
N ALA A 40 1.88 1.68 -3.96
CA ALA A 40 2.13 3.01 -4.52
C ALA A 40 1.00 3.98 -4.17
N HIS A 41 -0.23 3.48 -4.09
CA HIS A 41 -1.39 4.28 -3.73
C HIS A 41 -1.37 4.81 -2.29
N PHE A 42 -0.54 4.27 -1.40
CA PHE A 42 -0.35 4.86 -0.08
C PHE A 42 0.44 6.19 -0.10
N PHE A 43 1.19 6.49 -1.16
CA PHE A 43 2.02 7.69 -1.19
C PHE A 43 1.22 9.01 -1.07
N PRO A 44 0.12 9.22 -1.82
CA PRO A 44 -0.76 10.38 -1.62
C PRO A 44 -1.30 10.53 -0.20
N TYR A 45 -1.52 9.42 0.51
CA TYR A 45 -2.01 9.46 1.89
C TYR A 45 -0.97 10.00 2.88
N ALA A 46 0.32 9.93 2.56
CA ALA A 46 1.37 10.55 3.37
C ALA A 46 1.21 12.07 3.42
N TRP A 47 0.89 12.69 2.27
CA TRP A 47 0.56 14.11 2.18
C TRP A 47 -0.80 14.42 2.82
N PHE A 48 -1.83 13.64 2.47
CA PHE A 48 -3.21 13.89 2.93
C PHE A 48 -3.34 13.81 4.46
N TYR A 49 -2.71 12.84 5.11
CA TYR A 49 -2.75 12.67 6.56
C TYR A 49 -1.57 13.32 7.29
N ASN A 50 -0.59 13.88 6.58
CA ASN A 50 0.69 14.34 7.15
C ASN A 50 1.34 13.27 8.05
N GLU A 51 1.35 12.03 7.54
CA GLU A 51 1.85 10.84 8.22
C GLU A 51 2.92 10.15 7.37
N LYS A 52 4.19 10.25 7.80
CA LYS A 52 5.35 9.72 7.05
C LYS A 52 5.29 8.21 6.83
N GLY A 53 4.62 7.47 7.72
CA GLY A 53 4.49 6.02 7.64
C GLY A 53 3.90 5.56 6.30
N PHE A 54 2.92 6.30 5.76
CA PHE A 54 2.34 6.00 4.45
C PHE A 54 3.37 6.10 3.31
N ALA A 55 4.24 7.11 3.30
CA ALA A 55 5.24 7.28 2.23
C ALA A 55 6.32 6.19 2.31
N VAL A 56 6.78 5.88 3.52
CA VAL A 56 7.76 4.80 3.74
C VAL A 56 7.18 3.46 3.29
N MET A 57 5.96 3.14 3.73
CA MET A 57 5.33 1.88 3.39
C MET A 57 4.91 1.79 1.92
N ALA A 58 4.59 2.90 1.26
CA ALA A 58 4.38 2.92 -0.17
C ALA A 58 5.63 2.45 -0.93
N GLY A 59 6.80 3.00 -0.58
CA GLY A 59 8.07 2.58 -1.17
C GLY A 59 8.41 1.12 -0.85
N VAL A 60 8.27 0.71 0.42
CA VAL A 60 8.56 -0.67 0.86
C VAL A 60 7.67 -1.69 0.16
N ILE A 61 6.36 -1.44 0.10
CA ILE A 61 5.41 -2.37 -0.51
C ILE A 61 5.63 -2.44 -2.03
N SER A 62 5.79 -1.30 -2.71
CA SER A 62 6.00 -1.29 -4.15
C SER A 62 7.34 -1.91 -4.57
N MET A 63 8.44 -1.51 -3.93
CA MET A 63 9.76 -2.07 -4.25
C MET A 63 9.89 -3.51 -3.76
N GLY A 64 9.43 -3.81 -2.55
CA GLY A 64 9.44 -5.16 -2.01
C GLY A 64 8.56 -6.12 -2.81
N GLY A 65 7.38 -5.68 -3.23
CA GLY A 65 6.49 -6.45 -4.10
C GLY A 65 7.13 -6.76 -5.45
N LEU A 66 7.82 -5.80 -6.06
CA LEU A 66 8.58 -6.03 -7.29
C LEU A 66 9.72 -7.02 -7.07
N LEU A 67 10.57 -6.80 -6.07
CA LEU A 67 11.74 -7.65 -5.81
C LEU A 67 11.33 -9.09 -5.49
N LEU A 68 10.30 -9.27 -4.64
CA LEU A 68 9.76 -10.59 -4.32
C LEU A 68 9.11 -11.23 -5.55
N GLY A 69 8.26 -10.50 -6.28
CA GLY A 69 7.57 -11.05 -7.45
C GLY A 69 8.52 -11.47 -8.58
N LEU A 70 9.67 -10.82 -8.72
CA LEU A 70 10.70 -11.23 -9.68
C LEU A 70 11.59 -12.39 -9.19
N SER A 71 11.58 -12.68 -7.89
CA SER A 71 12.45 -13.70 -7.28
C SER A 71 11.72 -15.00 -6.93
N LEU A 72 10.39 -15.01 -6.97
CA LEU A 72 9.55 -16.15 -6.61
C LEU A 72 9.11 -16.90 -7.86
N ASP A 73 9.06 -18.23 -7.74
CA ASP A 73 8.38 -19.07 -8.72
C ASP A 73 6.85 -18.90 -8.62
N GLU A 74 6.14 -19.27 -9.68
CA GLU A 74 4.68 -19.14 -9.80
C GLU A 74 3.93 -19.78 -8.62
N GLU A 75 4.37 -20.96 -8.15
CA GLU A 75 3.78 -21.68 -7.02
C GLU A 75 3.86 -20.90 -5.69
N ASN A 76 4.83 -19.99 -5.56
CA ASN A 76 5.10 -19.23 -4.35
C ASN A 76 4.60 -17.78 -4.39
N MET A 77 3.93 -17.37 -5.48
CA MET A 77 3.43 -16.00 -5.65
C MET A 77 2.50 -15.55 -4.52
N TYR A 78 1.79 -16.47 -3.86
CA TYR A 78 0.93 -16.16 -2.70
C TYR A 78 1.69 -15.47 -1.54
N LEU A 79 3.01 -15.65 -1.45
CA LEU A 79 3.85 -14.98 -0.45
C LEU A 79 3.84 -13.45 -0.60
N LEU A 80 3.53 -12.91 -1.78
CA LEU A 80 3.29 -11.47 -1.97
C LEU A 80 2.10 -10.97 -1.15
N GLY A 81 1.04 -11.78 -1.03
CA GLY A 81 -0.11 -11.47 -0.19
C GLY A 81 0.26 -11.48 1.30
N VAL A 82 1.06 -12.47 1.73
CA VAL A 82 1.58 -12.54 3.10
C VAL A 82 2.45 -11.33 3.41
N PHE A 83 3.38 -10.98 2.52
CA PHE A 83 4.21 -9.79 2.60
C PHE A 83 3.37 -8.53 2.75
N MET A 84 2.34 -8.37 1.92
CA MET A 84 1.42 -7.23 1.99
C MET A 84 0.74 -7.13 3.36
N VAL A 85 0.22 -8.23 3.89
CA VAL A 85 -0.42 -8.27 5.22
C VAL A 85 0.58 -7.86 6.31
N CYS A 86 1.80 -8.40 6.29
CA CYS A 86 2.84 -8.01 7.24
C CYS A 86 3.15 -6.51 7.17
N CYS A 87 3.29 -5.96 5.97
CA CYS A 87 3.49 -4.53 5.77
C CYS A 87 2.31 -3.69 6.28
N LEU A 88 1.08 -4.10 6.04
CA LEU A 88 -0.12 -3.40 6.52
C LEU A 88 -0.23 -3.42 8.06
N LEU A 89 0.14 -4.53 8.70
CA LEU A 89 0.21 -4.61 10.17
C LEU A 89 1.24 -3.62 10.72
N VAL A 90 2.44 -3.57 10.13
CA VAL A 90 3.47 -2.61 10.50
C VAL A 90 2.99 -1.17 10.32
N LEU A 91 2.35 -0.86 9.18
CA LEU A 91 1.78 0.47 8.92
C LEU A 91 0.69 0.83 9.94
N GLY A 92 -0.22 -0.10 10.23
CA GLY A 92 -1.29 0.09 11.20
C GLY A 92 -0.76 0.39 12.61
N ILE A 93 0.23 -0.39 13.07
CA ILE A 93 0.91 -0.15 14.35
C ILE A 93 1.61 1.22 14.34
N TRP A 94 2.33 1.57 13.26
CA TRP A 94 3.02 2.85 13.14
C TRP A 94 2.03 4.01 13.29
N ILE A 95 0.95 4.00 12.51
CA ILE A 95 -0.07 5.06 12.54
C ILE A 95 -0.73 5.13 13.91
N TYR A 96 -1.02 3.98 14.53
CA TYR A 96 -1.62 3.94 15.86
C TYR A 96 -0.70 4.58 16.92
N VAL A 97 0.59 4.26 16.91
CA VAL A 97 1.57 4.88 17.81
C VAL A 97 1.72 6.38 17.53
N SER A 98 1.75 6.79 16.25
CA SER A 98 1.78 8.20 15.85
C SER A 98 0.58 8.97 16.39
N TYR A 99 -0.61 8.38 16.25
CA TYR A 99 -1.87 8.92 16.77
C TYR A 99 -1.84 9.12 18.29
N LEU A 100 -1.43 8.10 19.06
CA LEU A 100 -1.33 8.20 20.52
C LEU A 100 -0.34 9.28 20.96
N SER A 101 0.82 9.37 20.29
CA SER A 101 1.83 10.39 20.57
C SER A 101 1.30 11.81 20.33
N LYS A 102 0.61 12.03 19.20
CA LYS A 102 0.01 13.31 18.86
C LYS A 102 -1.13 13.70 19.80
N SER A 103 -2.00 12.74 20.16
CA SER A 103 -3.10 12.96 21.11
C SER A 103 -2.60 13.41 22.48
N ARG A 104 -1.60 12.72 23.04
CA ARG A 104 -0.99 13.07 24.33
C ARG A 104 -0.39 14.48 24.35
N ASN A 105 0.28 14.87 23.26
CA ASN A 105 0.91 16.19 23.17
C ASN A 105 -0.10 17.34 23.03
N SER A 106 -1.29 17.07 22.48
CA SER A 106 -2.38 18.07 22.38
C SER A 106 -3.07 18.32 23.72
N THR A 107 -3.08 17.36 24.65
CA THR A 107 -3.65 17.52 26.00
C THR A 107 -2.67 18.16 26.99
N ALA A 108 -1.38 18.17 26.66
CA ALA A 108 -0.33 18.78 27.48
C ALA A 108 -0.09 20.28 27.19
N ARG A 109 -0.84 20.86 26.23
CA ARG A 109 -0.88 22.30 25.92
C ARG A 109 -2.20 22.89 26.37
#